data_AF-A0A6G0L2P2-F1
#
_entry.id   AF-A0A6G0L2P2-F1
#
_cell.length_a   1.000
_cell.length_b   1.000
_cell.length_c   1.000
_cell.angle_alpha   90.00
_cell.angle_beta   90.00
_cell.angle_gamma   90.00
#
_symmetry.space_group_name_H-M   'P 1'
#
loop_
_entity.id
_entity.type
_entity.pdbx_description
1 polymer ?
#
loop_
_entity_poly.entity_id
_entity_poly.type
_entity_poly.pdbx_seq_one_letter_code
_entity_poly.pdbx_strand_id
1 'polypeptide(L)'
;MENAARWWANMNRQLPKWKRTWSNLKKGLLRRYGEKKDKSAAEWRVSMRPMMPGETYADFVAGLRDVVGRNHVSERALLAHFYRCLDKTSRKLVRQGWTEIDDPMDNVAQGMLNVGLPWATAPRPYLRER
;
A
#
# COMPACT_ATOMS: atom_id res chain seq x y z
N MET A 1 -15.21 -26.37 29.00
CA MET A 1 -14.24 -25.31 28.58
C MET A 1 -13.40 -24.90 29.78
N GLU A 2 -12.09 -24.75 29.62
CA GLU A 2 -11.24 -24.15 30.67
C GLU A 2 -11.48 -22.63 30.66
N ASN A 3 -11.88 -22.05 31.80
CA ASN A 3 -12.09 -20.60 31.91
C ASN A 3 -10.73 -19.87 32.02
N ALA A 4 -10.72 -18.57 31.72
CA ALA A 4 -9.50 -17.76 31.69
C ALA A 4 -8.74 -17.74 33.04
N ALA A 5 -9.45 -17.73 34.17
CA ALA A 5 -8.84 -17.74 35.50
C ALA A 5 -8.15 -19.08 35.83
N ARG A 6 -8.77 -20.20 35.46
CA ARG A 6 -8.22 -21.54 35.65
C ARG A 6 -6.98 -21.75 34.79
N TRP A 7 -7.04 -21.28 33.54
CA TRP A 7 -5.89 -21.29 32.64
C TRP A 7 -4.73 -20.44 33.17
N TRP A 8 -5.02 -19.23 33.66
CA TRP A 8 -4.00 -18.34 34.21
C TRP A 8 -3.30 -18.97 35.42
N ALA A 9 -4.05 -19.55 36.36
CA ALA A 9 -3.49 -20.20 37.54
C ALA A 9 -2.60 -21.39 37.18
N ASN A 10 -2.99 -22.17 36.17
CA ASN A 10 -2.20 -23.30 35.68
C ASN A 10 -0.91 -22.82 34.99
N MET A 11 -1.01 -21.85 34.08
CA MET A 11 0.13 -21.26 33.37
C MET A 11 1.14 -20.63 34.33
N ASN A 12 0.66 -19.93 35.35
CA ASN A 12 1.51 -19.33 36.38
C ASN A 12 2.28 -20.40 37.18
N ARG A 13 1.69 -21.57 37.44
CA ARG A 13 2.38 -22.68 38.12
C ARG A 13 3.45 -23.33 37.24
N GLN A 14 3.17 -23.49 35.94
CA GLN A 14 4.08 -24.15 35.00
C GLN A 14 5.31 -23.31 34.60
N LEU A 15 5.22 -21.98 34.68
CA LEU A 15 6.34 -21.11 34.31
C LEU A 15 7.45 -21.11 35.38
N PRO A 16 8.75 -21.09 34.99
CA PRO A 16 9.86 -20.83 35.90
C PRO A 16 9.72 -19.45 36.56
N LYS A 17 10.25 -19.28 37.78
CA LYS A 17 10.10 -18.04 38.58
C LYS A 17 10.46 -16.76 37.80
N TRP A 18 11.51 -16.79 36.98
CA TRP A 18 11.95 -15.66 36.16
C TRP A 18 11.05 -15.34 34.94
N LYS A 19 10.22 -16.29 34.50
CA LYS A 19 9.22 -16.08 33.43
C LYS A 19 7.83 -15.72 33.95
N ARG A 20 7.56 -15.82 35.26
CA ARG A 20 6.29 -15.45 35.91
C ARG A 20 6.11 -13.94 36.02
N THR A 21 6.21 -13.25 34.89
CA THR A 21 5.96 -11.82 34.79
C THR A 21 4.56 -11.60 34.24
N TRP A 22 3.91 -10.52 34.69
CA TRP A 22 2.61 -10.11 34.18
C TRP A 22 2.59 -10.02 32.65
N SER A 23 3.65 -9.49 32.04
CA SER A 23 3.79 -9.38 30.58
C SER A 23 3.70 -10.73 29.85
N ASN A 24 4.33 -11.79 30.38
CA ASN A 24 4.29 -13.11 29.77
C ASN A 24 2.92 -13.78 29.92
N LEU A 25 2.32 -13.67 31.11
CA LEU A 25 0.99 -14.19 31.38
C LEU A 25 -0.09 -13.48 30.55
N LYS A 26 0.01 -12.15 30.42
CA LYS A 26 -0.87 -11.33 29.57
C LYS A 26 -0.76 -11.71 28.10
N LYS A 27 0.46 -11.90 27.57
CA LYS A 27 0.67 -12.38 26.19
C LYS A 27 -0.01 -13.72 25.94
N GLY A 28 0.12 -14.66 26.88
CA GLY A 28 -0.50 -15.97 26.76
C GLY A 28 -2.04 -15.93 26.82
N LEU A 29 -2.60 -15.11 27.72
CA LEU A 29 -4.05 -14.86 27.78
C LEU A 29 -4.57 -14.28 26.46
N LEU A 30 -3.93 -13.23 25.94
CA LEU A 30 -4.31 -12.61 24.67
C LEU A 30 -4.18 -13.57 23.49
N ARG A 31 -3.20 -14.48 23.52
CA ARG A 31 -3.07 -15.50 22.47
C ARG A 31 -4.22 -16.52 22.48
N ARG A 32 -4.75 -16.87 23.65
CA ARG A 32 -5.76 -17.93 23.80
C ARG A 32 -7.20 -17.41 23.75
N TYR A 33 -7.45 -16.29 24.41
CA TYR A 33 -8.79 -15.70 24.60
C TYR A 33 -8.92 -14.30 23.99
N GLY A 34 -7.82 -13.70 23.51
CA GLY A 34 -7.90 -12.45 22.79
C GLY A 34 -8.54 -12.64 21.41
N GLU A 35 -9.05 -11.54 20.87
CA GLU A 35 -9.59 -11.48 19.52
C GLU A 35 -8.58 -12.03 18.51
N LYS A 36 -8.99 -13.04 17.75
CA LYS A 36 -8.12 -13.62 16.72
C LYS A 36 -7.99 -12.64 15.58
N LYS A 37 -6.74 -12.28 15.26
CA LYS A 37 -6.42 -11.50 14.07
C LYS A 37 -6.80 -12.31 12.83
N ASP A 38 -7.79 -11.84 12.08
CA ASP A 38 -8.16 -12.41 10.79
C ASP A 38 -7.45 -11.63 9.67
N LYS A 39 -6.34 -12.22 9.21
CA LYS A 39 -5.52 -11.64 8.14
C LYS A 39 -6.28 -11.59 6.82
N SER A 40 -7.01 -12.65 6.48
CA SER A 40 -7.74 -12.74 5.21
C SER A 40 -8.88 -11.72 5.18
N ALA A 41 -9.61 -11.55 6.29
CA ALA A 41 -10.61 -10.49 6.40
C ALA A 41 -9.98 -9.08 6.35
N ALA A 42 -8.76 -8.89 6.88
CA ALA A 42 -8.04 -7.62 6.76
C ALA A 42 -7.61 -7.33 5.31
N GLU A 43 -7.04 -8.30 4.62
CA GLU A 43 -6.65 -8.19 3.20
C GLU A 43 -7.86 -7.95 2.30
N TRP A 44 -8.98 -8.61 2.57
CA TRP A 44 -10.22 -8.38 1.85
C TRP A 44 -10.71 -6.94 2.03
N ARG A 45 -10.74 -6.43 3.28
CA ARG A 45 -11.14 -5.03 3.53
C ARG A 45 -10.20 -4.03 2.85
N VAL A 46 -8.89 -4.27 2.85
CA VAL A 46 -7.92 -3.46 2.09
C VAL A 46 -8.26 -3.47 0.61
N SER A 47 -8.47 -4.66 0.03
CA SER A 47 -8.75 -4.82 -1.39
C SER A 47 -10.07 -4.19 -1.83
N MET A 48 -11.03 -4.08 -0.92
CA MET A 48 -12.35 -3.48 -1.16
C MET A 48 -12.36 -1.96 -1.04
N ARG A 49 -11.31 -1.33 -0.51
CA ARG A 49 -11.29 0.12 -0.26
C ARG A 49 -10.87 0.88 -1.53
N PRO A 50 -11.79 1.56 -2.24
CA PRO A 50 -11.46 2.34 -3.43
C PRO A 50 -10.84 3.68 -3.03
N MET A 51 -9.98 4.28 -3.86
CA MET A 51 -9.58 5.68 -3.67
C MET A 51 -10.74 6.61 -4.04
N MET A 52 -11.11 7.54 -3.16
CA MET A 52 -12.25 8.44 -3.41
C MET A 52 -11.84 9.59 -4.35
N PRO A 53 -12.74 10.11 -5.21
CA PRO A 53 -12.45 11.29 -6.02
C PRO A 53 -12.09 12.49 -5.13
N GLY A 54 -10.96 13.13 -5.41
CA GLY A 54 -10.47 14.29 -4.63
C GLY A 54 -9.76 13.94 -3.32
N GLU A 55 -9.65 12.66 -2.97
CA GLU A 55 -8.88 12.22 -1.82
C GLU A 55 -7.37 12.31 -2.06
N THR A 56 -6.61 12.76 -1.06
CA THR A 56 -5.15 12.81 -1.17
C THR A 56 -4.54 11.43 -1.00
N TYR A 57 -3.35 11.20 -1.58
CA TYR A 57 -2.65 9.92 -1.38
C TYR A 57 -2.32 9.65 0.09
N ALA A 58 -2.04 10.69 0.88
CA ALA A 58 -1.76 10.57 2.30
C ALA A 58 -3.00 10.06 3.07
N ASP A 59 -4.17 10.66 2.81
CA ASP A 59 -5.44 10.25 3.41
C ASP A 59 -5.84 8.85 2.98
N PHE A 60 -5.61 8.49 1.71
CA PHE A 60 -5.83 7.14 1.22
C PHE A 60 -4.98 6.11 1.98
N VAL A 61 -3.68 6.36 2.13
CA VAL A 61 -2.76 5.47 2.86
C VAL A 61 -3.12 5.40 4.35
N ALA A 62 -3.53 6.51 4.97
CA ALA A 62 -4.04 6.52 6.34
C ALA A 62 -5.28 5.63 6.46
N GLY A 63 -6.24 5.77 5.54
CA GLY A 63 -7.43 4.93 5.49
C GLY A 63 -7.13 3.44 5.29
N LEU A 64 -6.12 3.09 4.47
CA LEU A 64 -5.68 1.70 4.34
C LEU A 64 -5.11 1.15 5.65
N ARG A 65 -4.33 1.96 6.40
CA ARG A 65 -3.80 1.57 7.72
C ARG A 65 -4.90 1.37 8.75
N ASP A 66 -5.91 2.24 8.76
CA ASP A 66 -7.07 2.11 9.65
C ASP A 66 -7.85 0.82 9.36
N VAL A 67 -8.05 0.51 8.08
CA VAL A 67 -8.73 -0.72 7.66
C VAL A 67 -7.95 -1.97 8.06
N VAL A 68 -6.62 -1.97 7.99
CA VAL A 68 -5.79 -3.08 8.49
C VAL A 68 -5.95 -3.22 10.02
N GLY A 69 -5.96 -2.10 10.73
CA GLY A 69 -6.12 -2.04 12.19
C GLY A 69 -5.02 -2.83 12.91
N ARG A 70 -5.41 -3.70 13.85
CA ARG A 70 -4.48 -4.56 14.61
C ARG A 70 -3.94 -5.76 13.82
N ASN A 71 -4.42 -6.00 12.60
CA ASN A 71 -3.98 -7.15 11.79
C ASN A 71 -2.60 -6.88 11.17
N HIS A 72 -1.88 -7.95 10.86
CA HIS A 72 -0.64 -7.85 10.09
C HIS A 72 -0.95 -8.24 8.65
N VAL A 73 -1.26 -7.24 7.83
CA VAL A 73 -1.27 -7.34 6.37
C VAL A 73 0.14 -7.05 5.87
N SER A 74 0.62 -7.83 4.90
CA SER A 74 1.96 -7.59 4.35
C SER A 74 2.01 -6.22 3.67
N GLU A 75 3.13 -5.51 3.84
CA GLU A 75 3.38 -4.25 3.14
C GLU A 75 3.26 -4.44 1.62
N ARG A 76 3.71 -5.59 1.12
CA ARG A 76 3.56 -5.97 -0.29
C ARG A 76 2.10 -5.96 -0.77
N ALA A 77 1.17 -6.44 0.04
CA ALA A 77 -0.25 -6.44 -0.29
C ALA A 77 -0.84 -5.02 -0.28
N LEU A 78 -0.43 -4.19 0.69
CA LEU A 78 -0.84 -2.78 0.76
C LEU A 78 -0.32 -1.99 -0.45
N LEU A 79 0.96 -2.15 -0.80
CA LEU A 79 1.57 -1.51 -1.96
C LEU A 79 0.90 -1.98 -3.25
N ALA A 80 0.69 -3.29 -3.43
CA ALA A 80 0.03 -3.80 -4.63
C ALA A 80 -1.38 -3.21 -4.82
N HIS A 81 -2.16 -3.09 -3.74
CA HIS A 81 -3.47 -2.44 -3.79
C HIS A 81 -3.36 -0.94 -4.07
N PHE A 82 -2.43 -0.24 -3.41
CA PHE A 82 -2.17 1.18 -3.65
C PHE A 82 -1.84 1.45 -5.13
N TYR A 83 -0.90 0.70 -5.70
CA TYR A 83 -0.54 0.78 -7.12
C TYR A 83 -1.73 0.52 -8.05
N ARG A 84 -2.62 -0.41 -7.70
CA ARG A 84 -3.83 -0.70 -8.48
C ARG A 84 -4.79 0.48 -8.52
N CYS A 85 -4.88 1.25 -7.43
CA CYS A 85 -5.74 2.43 -7.33
C CYS A 85 -5.17 3.69 -7.99
N LEU A 86 -3.89 3.69 -8.36
CA LEU A 86 -3.29 4.81 -9.09
C LEU A 86 -3.80 4.89 -10.53
N ASP A 87 -4.00 6.12 -11.00
CA ASP A 87 -4.28 6.40 -12.40
C ASP A 87 -3.11 5.95 -13.30
N LYS A 88 -3.38 5.86 -14.60
CA LYS A 88 -2.39 5.35 -15.58
C LYS A 88 -1.12 6.19 -15.62
N THR A 89 -1.24 7.51 -15.44
CA THR A 89 -0.10 8.45 -15.49
C THR A 89 0.77 8.32 -14.25
N SER A 90 0.19 8.34 -13.05
CA SER A 90 0.90 8.12 -11.79
C SER A 90 1.59 6.76 -11.73
N ARG A 91 0.97 5.70 -12.27
CA ARG A 91 1.63 4.38 -12.37
C ARG A 91 2.88 4.39 -13.24
N LYS A 92 2.87 5.14 -14.36
CA LYS A 92 4.04 5.28 -15.22
C LYS A 92 5.14 6.07 -14.52
N LEU A 93 4.80 7.19 -13.91
CA LEU A 93 5.74 8.03 -13.17
C LEU A 93 6.43 7.28 -12.02
N VAL A 94 5.68 6.51 -11.23
CA VAL A 94 6.28 5.73 -10.13
C VAL A 94 7.16 4.59 -10.67
N ARG A 95 6.87 4.04 -11.85
CA ARG A 95 7.72 3.03 -12.51
C ARG A 95 9.00 3.61 -13.11
N GLN A 96 8.92 4.80 -13.71
CA GLN A 96 10.05 5.46 -14.36
C GLN A 96 10.94 6.22 -13.36
N GLY A 97 10.43 6.47 -12.14
CA GLY A 97 11.09 7.35 -11.19
C GLY A 97 10.86 8.81 -11.57
N TRP A 98 10.67 9.67 -10.57
CA TRP A 98 10.35 11.09 -10.77
C TRP A 98 11.46 11.88 -11.47
N THR A 99 12.67 11.32 -11.53
CA THR A 99 13.88 11.95 -12.08
C THR A 99 14.08 11.71 -13.56
N GLU A 100 13.34 10.77 -14.15
CA GLU A 100 13.49 10.34 -15.54
C GLU A 100 12.13 10.49 -16.24
N ILE A 101 11.66 11.74 -16.29
CA ILE A 101 10.61 12.10 -17.23
C ILE A 101 11.28 12.01 -18.61
N ASP A 102 10.87 11.04 -19.43
CA ASP A 102 11.29 10.96 -20.84
C ASP A 102 11.16 12.36 -21.46
N ASP A 103 12.19 12.78 -22.21
CA ASP A 103 12.32 14.12 -22.76
C ASP A 103 10.96 14.58 -23.33
N PRO A 104 10.43 15.77 -22.97
CA PRO A 104 9.11 16.21 -23.42
C PRO A 104 8.88 16.06 -24.92
N MET A 105 9.96 16.14 -25.72
CA MET A 105 9.94 15.91 -27.16
C MET A 105 9.60 14.46 -27.56
N ASP A 106 10.09 13.45 -26.83
CA ASP A 106 9.82 12.03 -27.11
C ASP A 106 8.37 11.67 -26.78
N ASN A 107 7.84 12.23 -25.69
CA ASN A 107 6.44 12.06 -25.33
C ASN A 107 5.48 12.70 -26.36
N VAL A 108 5.85 13.86 -26.90
CA VAL A 108 5.12 14.52 -27.99
C VAL A 108 5.23 13.71 -29.28
N ALA A 109 6.43 13.25 -29.65
CA ALA A 109 6.64 12.43 -30.83
C ALA A 109 5.84 11.12 -30.78
N GLN A 110 5.83 10.44 -29.63
CA GLN A 110 5.02 9.23 -29.41
C GLN A 110 3.51 9.54 -29.44
N GLY A 111 3.09 10.67 -28.88
CA GLY A 111 1.72 11.15 -28.97
C GLY A 111 1.27 11.42 -30.40
N MET A 112 2.12 12.06 -31.21
CA MET A 112 1.86 12.36 -32.62
C MET A 112 1.78 11.08 -33.46
N LEU A 113 2.67 10.11 -33.22
CA LEU A 113 2.62 8.79 -33.86
C LEU A 113 1.32 8.04 -33.55
N ASN A 114 0.85 8.07 -32.30
CA ASN A 114 -0.38 7.38 -31.90
C ASN A 114 -1.65 7.99 -32.52
N VAL A 115 -1.61 9.26 -32.92
CA VAL A 115 -2.72 9.99 -33.57
C VAL A 115 -2.57 10.01 -35.10
N GLY A 116 -1.49 9.41 -35.64
CA GLY A 116 -1.21 9.37 -37.07
C GLY A 116 -0.81 10.72 -37.67
N LEU A 117 -0.35 11.66 -36.83
CA LEU A 117 0.09 12.98 -37.26
C LEU A 117 1.59 12.96 -37.60
N PRO A 118 2.01 13.59 -38.73
CA PRO A 118 3.42 13.68 -39.09
C PRO A 118 4.18 14.59 -38.12
N TRP A 119 5.43 14.22 -37.82
CA TRP A 119 6.34 14.99 -36.95
C TRP A 119 6.51 16.43 -37.44
N ALA A 120 6.53 17.38 -36.52
CA ALA A 120 6.80 18.79 -36.84
C ALA A 120 8.30 19.00 -37.04
N THR A 121 8.77 18.85 -38.29
CA THR A 121 10.11 19.35 -38.67
C THR A 121 10.16 20.86 -38.42
N ALA A 122 11.20 21.31 -37.71
CA ALA A 122 11.42 22.74 -37.43
C ALA A 122 11.26 23.60 -38.70
N PRO A 123 10.65 24.81 -38.61
CA PRO A 123 10.49 25.69 -39.77
C PRO A 123 11.85 25.96 -40.39
N ARG A 124 11.98 25.73 -41.71
CA ARG A 124 13.22 26.03 -42.44
C ARG A 124 13.57 27.51 -42.25
N PRO A 125 14.85 27.86 -41.99
CA PRO A 125 15.25 29.25 -41.97
C PRO A 125 14.96 29.85 -43.35
N TYR A 126 14.16 30.91 -43.36
CA TYR A 126 13.85 31.70 -44.55
C TYR A 126 15.17 32.26 -45.11
N LEU A 127 15.66 31.65 -46.19
CA LEU A 127 16.67 32.27 -47.03
C LEU A 127 16.01 33.50 -47.66
N ARG A 128 16.45 34.67 -47.19
CA ARG A 128 16.10 35.98 -47.74
C ARG A 128 16.65 36.06 -49.16
N GLU A 129 15.78 35.97 -50.16
CA GLU A 129 16.12 36.31 -51.54
C GLU A 129 16.57 37.78 -51.59
N ARG A 130 17.68 38.01 -52.32
CA ARG A 130 18.21 39.34 -52.66
C ARG A 130 17.67 39.76 -54.01
#